data_AF-A0A1M6RTU0-F1
#
_entry.id   AF-A0A1M6RTU0-F1
#
_cell.length_a   1.000
_cell.length_b   1.000
_cell.length_c   1.000
_cell.angle_alpha   90.00
_cell.angle_beta   90.00
_cell.angle_gamma   90.00
#
_symmetry.space_group_name_H-M   'P 1'
#
loop_
_entity.id
_entity.type
_entity.pdbx_description
1 polymer ?
#
loop_
_entity_poly.entity_id
_entity_poly.type
_entity_poly.pdbx_seq_one_letter_code
_entity_poly.pdbx_strand_id
1 'polypeptide(L)' 'MGIKNCCCTCLDLTEDFEVGDRVRIRTVANSVETGEIQEIRENTIVLDQGGPNFIVICCAHIVSIEPSGPSS' A
#
# COMPACT_ATOMS: atom_id res chain seq x y z
N MET A 1 -18.63 -17.70 3.90
CA MET A 1 -18.13 -16.31 3.79
C MET A 1 -16.72 -16.41 3.24
N GLY A 2 -16.52 -16.20 1.94
CA GLY A 2 -15.24 -16.44 1.28
C GLY A 2 -14.28 -15.27 1.49
N ILE A 3 -13.23 -15.48 2.26
CA ILE A 3 -12.05 -14.62 2.19
C ILE A 3 -11.42 -14.97 0.84
N LYS A 4 -11.63 -14.13 -0.17
CA LYS A 4 -10.94 -14.27 -1.45
C LYS A 4 -9.45 -14.20 -1.15
N ASN A 5 -8.79 -15.33 -1.31
CA ASN A 5 -7.35 -15.49 -1.31
C ASN A 5 -6.71 -14.28 -2.03
N CYS A 6 -5.92 -13.47 -1.34
CA CYS A 6 -4.97 -12.61 -2.02
C CYS A 6 -3.92 -13.56 -2.62
N CYS A 7 -4.06 -13.91 -3.90
CA CYS A 7 -3.08 -14.75 -4.60
C CYS A 7 -1.73 -14.06 -4.82
N CYS A 8 -1.60 -12.79 -4.42
CA CYS A 8 -0.39 -12.00 -4.46
C CYS A 8 -0.03 -11.61 -3.02
N THR A 9 1.12 -12.07 -2.54
CA THR A 9 1.72 -11.58 -1.29
C THR A 9 2.24 -10.17 -1.51
N CYS A 10 2.15 -9.31 -0.49
CA CYS A 10 2.71 -7.96 -0.57
C CYS A 10 4.24 -7.96 -0.73
N LEU A 11 4.90 -9.06 -0.35
CA LEU A 11 6.36 -9.21 -0.32
C LEU A 11 7.07 -8.75 -1.60
N ASP A 12 6.55 -9.10 -2.78
CA ASP A 12 7.14 -8.72 -4.07
C ASP A 12 6.86 -7.25 -4.42
N LEU A 13 5.69 -6.74 -4.04
CA LEU A 13 5.27 -5.36 -4.30
C LEU A 13 5.92 -4.35 -3.35
N THR A 14 6.29 -4.79 -2.15
CA THR A 14 6.88 -3.95 -1.10
C THR A 14 8.36 -4.26 -0.87
N GLU A 15 9.04 -4.97 -1.77
CA GLU A 15 10.46 -5.32 -1.61
C GLU A 15 11.36 -4.07 -1.54
N ASP A 16 10.99 -3.02 -2.29
CA ASP A 16 11.69 -1.73 -2.37
C ASP A 16 11.17 -0.67 -1.37
N PHE A 17 10.25 -1.03 -0.46
CA PHE A 17 9.58 -0.07 0.43
C PHE A 17 9.60 -0.53 1.89
N GLU A 18 9.78 0.42 2.81
CA GLU A 18 9.81 0.16 4.24
C GLU A 18 8.81 1.02 5.03
N VAL A 19 8.58 0.66 6.30
CA VAL A 19 7.74 1.46 7.20
C VAL A 19 8.38 2.83 7.39
N GLY A 20 7.62 3.89 7.15
CA GLY A 20 8.07 5.29 7.13
C GLY A 20 8.23 5.86 5.72
N ASP A 21 8.21 5.04 4.67
CA ASP A 21 8.24 5.56 3.29
C ASP A 21 6.93 6.23 2.91
N ARG A 22 7.04 7.38 2.24
CA ARG A 22 5.89 8.00 1.58
C ARG A 22 5.72 7.41 0.20
N VAL A 23 4.56 6.82 -0.04
CA VAL A 23 4.25 6.14 -1.29
C VAL A 23 2.93 6.62 -1.88
N ARG A 24 2.83 6.42 -3.19
CA ARG A 24 1.62 6.59 -3.98
C ARG A 24 1.22 5.23 -4.54
N ILE A 25 0.05 4.75 -4.12
CA ILE A 25 -0.48 3.44 -4.50
C ILE A 25 -1.61 3.63 -5.50
N ARG A 26 -1.48 3.03 -6.68
CA ARG A 26 -2.56 2.92 -7.65
C ARG A 26 -3.26 1.59 -7.49
N THR A 27 -4.59 1.62 -7.40
CA THR A 27 -5.41 0.42 -7.27
C THR A 27 -6.13 0.05 -8.57
N VAL A 28 -6.60 -1.19 -8.66
CA VAL A 28 -7.39 -1.71 -9.81
C VAL A 28 -8.71 -0.95 -10.03
N ALA A 29 -9.21 -0.26 -9.00
CA ALA A 29 -10.37 0.61 -9.09
C ALA A 29 -10.06 1.97 -9.76
N ASN A 30 -8.82 2.17 -10.21
CA ASN A 30 -8.28 3.43 -10.70
C ASN A 30 -8.25 4.55 -9.64
N SER A 31 -8.37 4.18 -8.36
CA SER A 31 -8.12 5.08 -7.22
C SER A 31 -6.63 5.16 -6.92
N VAL A 32 -6.20 6.34 -6.50
CA VAL A 32 -4.82 6.66 -6.16
C VAL A 32 -4.78 7.11 -4.72
N GLU A 33 -4.11 6.33 -3.88
CA GLU A 33 -3.96 6.58 -2.46
C GLU A 33 -2.53 7.01 -2.19
N THR A 34 -2.35 8.12 -1.47
CA THR A 34 -1.01 8.60 -1.10
C THR A 34 -0.92 8.62 0.42
N GLY A 35 0.20 8.19 0.97
CA GLY A 35 0.40 8.18 2.42
C GLY A 35 1.75 7.62 2.81
N GLU A 36 2.03 7.66 4.11
CA GLU A 36 3.23 7.06 4.71
C GLU A 36 2.93 5.62 5.14
N ILE A 37 3.81 4.68 4.81
CA ILE A 37 3.64 3.29 5.21
C ILE A 37 3.80 3.18 6.73
N GLN A 38 2.74 2.78 7.42
CA GLN A 38 2.81 2.53 8.87
C GLN A 38 3.05 1.05 9.19
N GLU A 39 2.49 0.15 8.38
CA GLU A 39 2.59 -1.28 8.62
C GLU A 39 2.42 -2.06 7.32
N ILE A 40 3.32 -3.02 7.07
CA ILE A 40 3.22 -3.97 5.96
C ILE A 40 2.90 -5.33 6.57
N ARG A 41 1.72 -5.86 6.24
CA ARG A 41 1.31 -7.22 6.60
C ARG A 41 1.50 -8.15 5.39
N GLU A 42 1.27 -9.44 5.60
CA GLU A 42 1.40 -10.46 4.56
C GLU A 42 0.59 -10.14 3.27
N ASN A 43 -0.61 -9.59 3.43
CA ASN A 43 -1.59 -9.38 2.37
C ASN A 43 -2.19 -7.97 2.31
N THR A 44 -1.81 -7.07 3.23
CA THR A 44 -2.31 -5.69 3.28
C THR A 44 -1.21 -4.71 3.65
N ILE A 45 -1.32 -3.48 3.14
CA ILE A 45 -0.48 -2.34 3.54
C ILE A 45 -1.38 -1.33 4.27
N VAL A 46 -0.88 -0.79 5.38
CA VAL A 46 -1.52 0.30 6.12
C VAL A 46 -0.77 1.59 5.81
N LEU A 47 -1.48 2.59 5.28
CA LEU A 47 -0.94 3.92 5.04
C LEU A 47 -1.55 4.94 6.01
N ASP A 48 -0.72 5.85 6.50
CA ASP A 48 -1.11 7.09 7.19
C ASP A 48 -1.30 8.21 6.15
N GLN A 49 -2.48 8.81 6.10
CA GLN A 49 -2.78 9.94 5.22
C GLN A 49 -2.67 11.30 5.93
N GLY A 50 -2.15 11.33 7.15
CA GLY A 50 -2.11 12.49 8.02
C GLY A 50 -3.35 12.64 8.90
N GLY A 51 -3.12 13.01 10.16
CA GLY A 51 -4.18 13.21 11.16
C GLY A 51 -4.72 11.87 11.70
N PRO A 52 -6.04 11.72 11.91
CA PRO A 52 -6.63 10.47 12.39
C PRO A 52 -6.97 9.47 11.26
N ASN A 53 -6.53 9.70 10.03
CA ASN A 53 -6.96 8.92 8.87
C ASN A 53 -5.89 7.89 8.47
N PHE A 54 -6.27 6.61 8.61
CA PHE A 54 -5.51 5.48 8.11
C PHE A 54 -6.29 4.77 7.01
N ILE A 55 -5.58 4.27 6.01
CA ILE A 55 -6.16 3.44 4.97
C ILE A 55 -5.47 2.08 4.94
N VAL A 56 -6.28 1.03 4.78
CA VAL A 56 -5.80 -0.34 4.66
C VAL A 56 -6.09 -0.82 3.25
N ILE A 57 -5.04 -1.21 2.52
CA ILE A 57 -5.13 -1.59 1.12
C ILE A 57 -4.70 -3.05 0.98
N CYS A 58 -5.55 -3.89 0.39
CA CYS A 58 -5.19 -5.25 0.03
C CYS A 58 -4.23 -5.26 -1.16
N CYS A 59 -3.15 -6.02 -1.07
CA CYS A 59 -2.14 -6.10 -2.12
C CYS A 59 -2.68 -6.67 -3.44
N ALA A 60 -3.70 -7.52 -3.38
CA ALA A 60 -4.42 -8.00 -4.57
C ALA A 60 -5.13 -6.88 -5.37
N HIS A 61 -5.34 -5.70 -4.77
CA HIS A 61 -5.94 -4.55 -5.45
C HIS A 61 -4.90 -3.54 -5.92
N ILE A 62 -3.61 -3.74 -5.59
CA ILE A 62 -2.54 -2.83 -5.97
C ILE A 62 -2.11 -3.14 -7.40
N VAL A 63 -2.03 -2.08 -8.21
CA VAL A 63 -1.51 -2.12 -9.59
C VAL A 63 -0.05 -1.67 -9.61
N SER A 64 0.28 -0.64 -8.83
CA SER A 64 1.63 -0.11 -8.73
C SER A 64 1.79 0.67 -7.43
N ILE A 65 3.01 0.65 -6.89
CA ILE A 65 3.46 1.49 -5.78
C ILE A 65 4.61 2.34 -6.32
N GLU A 66 4.54 3.65 -6.15
CA GLU A 66 5.61 4.56 -6.54
C GLU A 66 6.04 5.39 -5.33
N PRO A 67 7.34 5.69 -5.15
CA PRO A 67 7.80 6.58 -4.10
C PRO A 67 7.21 7.98 -4.33
N SER A 68 6.54 8.49 -3.30
CA SER A 68 5.99 9.84 -3.27
C SER A 68 6.96 10.76 -2.52
N GLY A 69 8.22 10.83 -2.95
CA GLY A 69 9.16 11.80 -2.40
C GLY A 69 8.79 13.24 -2.80
N PRO A 70 9.39 14.27 -2.18
CA PRO A 70 10.31 15.10 -2.94
C PRO A 70 11.57 14.28 -3.20
N SER A 71 11.86 14.02 -4.46
CA SER A 71 13.08 13.35 -4.92
C SER A 71 14.29 13.91 -4.17
N SER A 72 15.04 13.05 -3.47
CA SER A 72 16.42 13.38 -3.08
C SER A 72 17.35 13.12 -4.26
#